data_AF-A0A7H9ALF0-F1
#
_entry.id   AF-A0A7H9ALF0-F1
#
_cell.length_a   1.000
_cell.length_b   1.000
_cell.length_c   1.000
_cell.angle_alpha   90.00
_cell.angle_beta   90.00
_cell.angle_gamma   90.00
#
_symmetry.space_group_name_H-M   'P 1'
#
loop_
_entity.id
_entity.type
_entity.pdbx_description
1 polymer ?
#
loop_
_entity_poly.entity_id
_entity_poly.type
_entity_poly.pdbx_seq_one_letter_code
_entity_poly.pdbx_strand_id
1 'polypeptide(L)'
;MELKQQLVFCKQCEKREFNNNTGIVCSLTQRKPDFTESCSGFVIDPKQAQKVAAKSYEVEKENSSNVSIWSILVGVFILIRIVMRFMND
;
A
#
# COMPACT_ATOMS: atom_id res chain seq x y z
N MET A 1 -22.14 -5.19 -6.64
CA MET A 1 -20.80 -4.94 -6.07
C MET A 1 -20.81 -5.23 -4.58
N GLU A 2 -19.68 -5.65 -4.02
CA GLU A 2 -19.58 -6.01 -2.59
C GLU A 2 -19.59 -4.75 -1.73
N LEU A 3 -20.55 -4.64 -0.81
CA LEU A 3 -20.76 -3.51 0.10
C LEU A 3 -19.47 -3.09 0.86
N LYS A 4 -18.57 -4.05 1.08
CA LYS A 4 -17.28 -3.81 1.74
C LYS A 4 -16.38 -2.83 0.99
N GLN A 5 -16.35 -2.88 -0.35
CA GLN A 5 -15.49 -1.99 -1.14
C GLN A 5 -16.00 -0.54 -1.10
N GLN A 6 -17.32 -0.36 -1.17
CA GLN A 6 -17.97 0.95 -1.02
C GLN A 6 -17.66 1.56 0.36
N LEU A 7 -17.67 0.74 1.42
CA LEU A 7 -17.30 1.15 2.77
C LEU A 7 -15.84 1.57 2.89
N VAL A 8 -14.90 0.90 2.20
CA VAL A 8 -13.47 1.29 2.18
C VAL A 8 -13.30 2.67 1.56
N PHE A 9 -13.92 2.92 0.40
CA PHE A 9 -13.94 4.24 -0.22
C PHE A 9 -14.58 5.29 0.67
N CYS A 10 -15.76 4.99 1.22
CA CYS A 10 -16.48 5.93 2.08
C CYS A 10 -15.69 6.27 3.36
N LYS A 11 -14.87 5.36 3.87
CA LYS A 11 -13.95 5.64 5.00
C LYS A 11 -12.82 6.59 4.62
N GLN A 12 -12.43 6.70 3.36
CA GLN A 12 -11.38 7.64 2.93
C GLN A 12 -11.95 9.03 2.58
N CYS A 13 -13.26 9.13 2.43
CA CYS A 13 -13.97 10.36 2.13
C CYS A 13 -14.12 11.24 3.37
N GLU A 14 -13.85 12.54 3.22
CA GLU A 14 -14.11 13.58 4.23
C GLU A 14 -15.60 13.76 4.47
N LYS A 15 -16.43 13.58 3.43
CA LYS A 15 -17.89 13.74 3.48
C LYS A 15 -18.63 12.54 4.07
N ARG A 16 -17.95 11.72 4.87
CA ARG A 16 -18.57 10.61 5.60
C ARG A 16 -19.18 11.14 6.89
N GLU A 17 -20.38 10.68 7.19
CA GLU A 17 -21.10 11.02 8.40
C GLU A 17 -21.60 9.73 9.05
N PHE A 18 -21.64 9.69 10.38
CA PHE A 18 -22.10 8.52 11.10
C PHE A 18 -23.50 8.78 11.67
N ASN A 19 -24.47 7.99 11.22
CA ASN A 19 -25.82 8.01 11.73
C ASN A 19 -26.05 6.77 12.60
N ASN A 20 -26.48 6.96 13.85
CA ASN A 20 -26.73 5.85 14.78
C ASN A 20 -27.75 4.83 14.26
N ASN A 21 -28.69 5.24 13.41
CA ASN A 21 -29.78 4.37 12.94
C ASN A 21 -29.41 3.61 11.65
N THR A 22 -28.47 4.14 10.85
CA THR A 22 -28.18 3.65 9.49
C THR A 22 -26.71 3.31 9.23
N GLY A 23 -25.81 3.69 10.14
CA GLY A 23 -24.36 3.52 10.02
C GLY A 23 -23.68 4.68 9.26
N ILE A 24 -22.64 4.36 8.49
CA ILE A 24 -21.92 5.36 7.67
C ILE A 24 -22.82 5.79 6.50
N VAL A 25 -23.10 7.10 6.43
CA VAL A 25 -23.85 7.77 5.36
C VAL A 25 -23.01 8.88 4.73
N CYS A 26 -23.38 9.32 3.53
CA CYS A 26 -22.75 10.50 2.91
C CYS A 26 -23.44 11.77 3.40
N SER A 27 -22.68 12.79 3.83
CA SER A 27 -23.25 14.06 4.30
C SER A 27 -23.93 14.88 3.19
N LEU A 28 -23.64 14.60 1.91
CA LEU A 28 -24.29 15.27 0.77
C LEU A 28 -25.70 14.73 0.49
N THR A 29 -25.89 13.42 0.63
CA THR A 29 -27.13 12.74 0.23
C THR A 29 -27.93 12.23 1.43
N GLN A 30 -27.31 12.18 2.61
CA GLN A 30 -27.79 11.52 3.83
C GLN A 30 -28.24 10.07 3.61
N ARG A 31 -27.71 9.42 2.58
CA ARG A 31 -28.03 8.05 2.20
C ARG A 31 -26.80 7.17 2.28
N LYS A 32 -27.03 5.86 2.30
CA LYS A 32 -25.96 4.88 2.12
C LYS A 32 -25.30 5.09 0.75
N PRO A 33 -24.00 4.80 0.63
CA PRO A 33 -23.33 4.88 -0.65
C PRO A 33 -23.96 3.92 -1.65
N ASP A 34 -24.49 4.44 -2.78
CA ASP A 34 -25.01 3.61 -3.87
C ASP A 34 -24.04 3.50 -5.06
N PHE A 35 -22.90 4.18 -4.98
CA PHE A 35 -21.96 4.25 -6.08
C PHE A 35 -21.38 2.88 -6.40
N THR A 36 -21.27 2.60 -7.70
CA THR A 36 -20.68 1.36 -8.19
C THR A 36 -19.16 1.51 -8.25
N GLU A 37 -18.64 2.46 -9.04
CA GLU A 37 -17.18 2.58 -9.23
C GLU A 37 -16.57 3.90 -8.71
N SER A 38 -17.34 4.99 -8.70
CA SER A 38 -16.84 6.32 -8.31
C SER A 38 -17.94 7.18 -7.72
N CYS A 39 -17.58 8.08 -6.80
CA CYS A 39 -18.49 9.10 -6.27
C CYS A 39 -18.02 10.48 -6.74
N SER A 40 -18.86 11.21 -7.47
CA SER A 40 -18.53 12.54 -8.00
C SER A 40 -18.28 13.59 -6.91
N GLY A 41 -18.83 13.36 -5.71
CA GLY A 41 -18.60 14.19 -4.53
C GLY A 41 -17.49 13.69 -3.62
N PHE A 42 -16.69 12.70 -4.05
CA PHE A 42 -15.61 12.15 -3.26
C PHE A 42 -14.54 13.22 -3.03
N VAL A 43 -14.35 13.56 -1.75
CA VAL A 43 -13.27 14.44 -1.31
C VAL A 43 -12.43 13.63 -0.34
N ILE A 44 -11.16 13.42 -0.68
CA ILE A 44 -10.25 12.65 0.17
C ILE A 44 -9.88 13.47 1.41
N ASP A 45 -9.96 12.84 2.59
CA ASP A 45 -9.51 13.48 3.83
C ASP A 45 -7.99 13.76 3.74
N PRO A 46 -7.52 15.01 3.89
CA PRO A 46 -6.11 15.37 3.75
C PRO A 46 -5.21 14.67 4.79
N LYS A 47 -5.75 14.15 5.90
CA LYS A 47 -4.99 13.32 6.86
C LYS A 47 -4.75 11.90 6.35
N GLN A 48 -5.57 11.40 5.42
CA GLN A 48 -5.37 10.12 4.76
C GLN A 48 -4.52 10.27 3.49
N ALA A 49 -4.62 11.40 2.78
CA ALA A 49 -3.78 11.71 1.62
C ALA A 49 -2.28 11.65 1.94
N GLN A 50 -1.85 12.10 3.12
CA GLN A 50 -0.43 12.01 3.54
C GLN A 50 0.04 10.57 3.79
N LYS A 51 -0.84 9.67 4.26
CA LYS A 51 -0.50 8.25 4.45
C LYS A 51 -0.49 7.47 3.14
N VAL A 52 -1.29 7.89 2.15
CA VAL A 52 -1.29 7.30 0.81
C VAL A 52 -0.11 7.82 0.00
N ALA A 53 0.21 9.11 0.08
CA ALA A 53 1.40 9.69 -0.55
C ALA A 53 2.70 9.11 0.02
N ALA A 54 2.79 8.87 1.33
CA ALA A 54 3.96 8.21 1.93
C ALA A 54 4.11 6.74 1.51
N LYS A 55 3.01 6.06 1.14
CA LYS A 55 3.02 4.67 0.66
C LYS A 55 3.15 4.54 -0.85
N SER A 56 2.75 5.55 -1.64
CA SER A 56 2.91 5.53 -3.10
C SER A 56 4.36 5.74 -3.57
N TYR A 57 5.29 6.06 -2.66
CA TYR A 57 6.73 6.00 -2.94
C TYR A 57 7.36 4.62 -2.67
N GLU A 58 6.59 3.64 -2.17
CA GLU A 58 7.09 2.28 -1.90
C GLU A 58 6.49 1.21 -2.83
N VAL A 59 5.61 1.57 -3.78
CA VAL A 59 4.91 0.60 -4.66
C VAL A 59 5.58 0.42 -6.03
N GLU A 60 6.75 1.00 -6.28
CA GLU A 60 7.63 0.62 -7.39
C GLU A 60 8.96 -0.01 -6.91
N LYS A 61 8.87 -1.06 -6.08
CA LYS A 61 9.90 -2.11 -6.02
C LYS A 61 9.24 -3.47 -5.81
N GLU A 62 8.48 -3.89 -6.81
CA GLU A 62 8.26 -5.32 -7.00
C GLU A 62 9.63 -5.98 -7.28
N ASN A 63 9.94 -7.00 -6.49
CA ASN A 63 11.11 -7.88 -6.56
C ASN A 63 12.47 -7.31 -6.13
N SER A 64 12.55 -6.67 -4.97
CA SER A 64 13.81 -6.69 -4.22
C SER A 64 13.89 -8.00 -3.45
N SER A 65 14.35 -9.06 -4.12
CA SER A 65 14.85 -10.26 -3.46
C SER A 65 15.65 -9.84 -2.24
N ASN A 66 15.25 -10.34 -1.06
CA ASN A 66 15.87 -10.06 0.22
C ASN A 66 17.25 -10.76 0.27
N VAL A 67 18.14 -10.42 -0.67
CA VAL A 67 19.52 -10.88 -0.66
C VAL A 67 20.23 -9.98 0.35
N SER A 68 20.39 -10.53 1.55
CA SER A 68 21.16 -9.90 2.60
C SER A 68 22.56 -9.61 2.06
N ILE A 69 23.06 -8.39 2.25
CA ILE A 69 24.40 -7.95 1.84
C ILE A 69 25.48 -8.91 2.36
N TRP A 70 25.21 -9.57 3.50
CA TRP A 70 26.03 -10.65 4.05
C TRP A 70 26.21 -11.84 3.10
N SER A 71 25.18 -12.23 2.36
CA SER A 71 25.23 -13.34 1.40
C SER A 71 26.15 -13.04 0.22
N ILE A 72 26.24 -11.77 -0.21
CA ILE A 72 27.13 -11.34 -1.28
C ILE A 72 28.59 -11.38 -0.81
N LEU A 73 28.86 -10.87 0.39
CA LEU A 73 30.21 -10.88 0.98
C LEU A 73 30.74 -12.31 1.17
N VAL A 74 29.89 -13.23 1.64
CA VAL A 74 30.25 -14.65 1.80
C VAL A 74 30.55 -15.30 0.45
N GLY A 75 29.72 -15.08 -0.56
CA GLY A 75 29.92 -15.63 -1.90
C GLY A 75 31.25 -15.17 -2.54
N VAL A 76 31.54 -13.87 -2.47
CA VAL A 76 32.79 -13.31 -3.00
C VAL A 76 34.01 -13.87 -2.26
N PHE A 77 33.95 -13.99 -0.94
CA PHE A 77 35.05 -14.56 -0.16
C PHE A 77 35.34 -16.02 -0.53
N ILE A 78 34.30 -16.82 -0.78
CA ILE A 78 34.43 -18.21 -1.22
C ILE A 78 35.11 -18.28 -2.59
N LEU A 79 34.68 -17.47 -3.56
CA LEU A 79 35.28 -17.45 -4.90
C LEU A 79 36.77 -17.06 -4.87
N ILE A 80 37.11 -16.01 -4.11
CA ILE A 80 38.50 -15.58 -3.96
C ILE A 80 39.36 -16.69 -3.35
N ARG A 81 38.85 -17.39 -2.32
CA ARG A 81 39.56 -18.52 -1.69
C ARG A 81 39.81 -19.67 -2.67
N ILE A 82 38.85 -19.98 -3.54
CA ILE A 82 38.99 -21.02 -4.58
C ILE A 82 40.09 -20.64 -5.57
N VAL A 83 40.10 -19.38 -6.04
CA VAL A 83 41.12 -18.88 -6.98
C VAL A 83 42.51 -18.90 -6.36
N MET A 84 42.66 -18.43 -5.12
CA MET A 84 43.95 -18.47 -4.42
C MET A 84 44.49 -19.89 -4.26
N ARG A 85 43.61 -20.86 -3.98
CA ARG A 85 43.99 -22.27 -3.89
C ARG A 85 44.43 -22.81 -5.25
N PHE A 86 43.74 -22.45 -6.32
CA PHE A 86 44.07 -22.88 -7.68
C PHE A 86 45.37 -22.26 -8.20
N MET A 87 45.73 -21.05 -7.76
CA MET A 87 47.01 -20.41 -8.10
C MET A 87 48.20 -20.98 -7.30
N ASN A 88 47.94 -21.76 -6.26
CA ASN A 88 48.93 -22.32 -5.35
C ASN A 88 49.14 -23.84 -5.53
N ASP A 89 48.46 -24.44 -6.51
CA ASP A 89 48.73 -25.78 -7.07
C ASP A 89 49.40 -25.61 -8.45
#